data_AF-A0AAV7SVG0-F1
#
_entry.id   AF-A0AAV7SVG0-F1
#
_cell.length_a   1.000
_cell.length_b   1.000
_cell.length_c   1.000
_cell.angle_alpha   90.00
_cell.angle_beta   90.00
_cell.angle_gamma   90.00
#
_symmetry.space_group_name_H-M   'P 1'
#
loop_
_entity.id
_entity.type
_entity.pdbx_description
1 polymer ?
#
loop_
_entity_poly.entity_id
_entity_poly.type
_entity_poly.pdbx_seq_one_letter_code
_entity_poly.pdbx_strand_id
1 'polypeptide(L)'
;MDLEAKSRRDTVHFFSIPERKEGTDVRAYLRNLLPELTGLAFSLALEFQRAHRIGPIYKADSGMLCTIIACFLRHEQACQGITAARAQGLDSMEGNAIRVAADFSLETNEKQREYLALRPQLRDMNIKFGLFELARM
;
A
#
# COMPACT_ATOMS: atom_id res chain seq x y z
N MET A 1 15.89 -9.24 9.56
CA MET A 1 15.07 -8.05 9.29
C MET A 1 15.41 -7.00 10.34
N ASP A 2 15.86 -5.84 9.90
CA ASP A 2 16.16 -4.69 10.76
C ASP A 2 14.91 -4.20 11.52
N LEU A 3 15.10 -3.48 12.64
CA LEU A 3 14.03 -2.95 13.49
C LEU A 3 13.10 -2.01 12.72
N GLU A 4 13.65 -1.21 11.80
CA GLU A 4 12.86 -0.28 11.00
C GLU A 4 11.87 -1.04 10.10
N ALA A 5 12.35 -2.06 9.39
CA ALA A 5 11.51 -2.86 8.49
C ALA A 5 10.39 -3.60 9.26
N LYS A 6 10.66 -4.08 10.49
CA LYS A 6 9.63 -4.68 11.34
C LYS A 6 8.55 -3.69 11.73
N SER A 7 8.92 -2.45 12.07
CA SER A 7 7.95 -1.39 12.44
C SER A 7 7.07 -0.97 11.26
N ARG A 8 7.61 -0.98 10.03
CA ARG A 8 6.89 -0.60 8.81
C ARG A 8 6.06 -1.72 8.19
N ARG A 9 6.30 -2.97 8.58
CA ARG A 9 5.70 -4.19 7.98
C ARG A 9 4.17 -4.16 7.90
N ASP A 10 3.51 -3.55 8.89
CA ASP A 10 2.05 -3.49 8.96
C ASP A 10 1.49 -2.17 8.39
N THR A 11 2.36 -1.32 7.85
CA THR A 11 2.02 -0.01 7.31
C THR A 11 1.80 -0.08 5.81
N VAL A 12 0.70 0.52 5.35
CA VAL A 12 0.28 0.59 3.95
C VAL A 12 -0.01 2.04 3.58
N HIS A 13 0.41 2.42 2.39
CA HIS A 13 0.20 3.73 1.80
C HIS A 13 -0.92 3.64 0.76
N PHE A 14 -1.89 4.53 0.89
CA PHE A 14 -2.98 4.76 -0.05
C PHE A 14 -2.74 6.11 -0.72
N PHE A 15 -2.31 6.08 -1.97
CA PHE A 15 -1.97 7.27 -2.74
C PHE A 15 -3.19 7.76 -3.52
N SER A 16 -3.12 9.02 -3.93
CA SER A 16 -4.10 9.64 -4.81
C SER A 16 -5.51 9.73 -4.21
N ILE A 17 -5.62 9.86 -2.88
CA ILE A 17 -6.91 9.99 -2.20
C ILE A 17 -7.35 11.46 -2.21
N PRO A 18 -8.51 11.79 -2.81
CA PRO A 18 -9.03 13.16 -2.80
C PRO A 18 -9.15 13.69 -1.37
N GLU A 19 -8.78 14.94 -1.16
CA GLU A 19 -8.82 15.55 0.16
C GLU A 19 -10.24 15.59 0.74
N ARG A 20 -10.37 15.33 2.04
CA ARG A 20 -11.63 15.32 2.83
C ARG A 20 -12.69 14.30 2.40
N LYS A 21 -12.44 13.44 1.41
CA LYS A 21 -13.37 12.37 0.99
C LYS A 21 -13.68 11.36 2.11
N GLU A 22 -12.76 11.22 3.07
CA GLU A 22 -12.90 10.36 4.25
C GLU A 22 -13.83 10.91 5.34
N GLY A 23 -14.19 12.20 5.29
CA GLY A 23 -14.94 12.85 6.35
C GLY A 23 -14.12 13.01 7.63
N THR A 24 -14.72 12.64 8.78
CA THR A 24 -14.12 12.82 10.11
C THR A 24 -13.31 11.61 10.61
N ASP A 25 -13.49 10.42 10.00
CA ASP A 25 -12.81 9.18 10.43
C ASP A 25 -12.14 8.46 9.24
N VAL A 26 -10.81 8.66 9.15
CA VAL A 26 -9.93 7.99 8.17
C VAL A 26 -10.04 6.47 8.25
N ARG A 27 -10.18 5.89 9.46
CA ARG A 27 -10.23 4.44 9.64
C ARG A 27 -11.53 3.88 9.07
N ALA A 28 -12.67 4.51 9.39
CA ALA A 28 -13.96 4.12 8.83
C ALA A 28 -13.97 4.21 7.30
N TYR A 29 -13.38 5.27 6.74
CA TYR A 29 -13.22 5.39 5.29
C TYR A 29 -12.41 4.23 4.69
N LEU A 30 -11.25 3.89 5.27
CA LEU A 30 -10.42 2.79 4.77
C LEU A 30 -11.08 1.41 4.91
N ARG A 31 -11.93 1.20 5.93
CA ARG A 31 -12.72 -0.04 6.08
C ARG A 31 -13.65 -0.29 4.89
N ASN A 32 -14.13 0.78 4.25
CA ASN A 32 -15.00 0.69 3.09
C ASN A 32 -14.19 0.71 1.79
N LEU A 33 -13.21 1.61 1.69
CA LEU A 33 -12.42 1.83 0.48
C LEU A 33 -11.62 0.59 0.08
N LEU A 34 -10.92 -0.06 1.01
CA LEU A 34 -10.04 -1.17 0.65
C LEU A 34 -10.81 -2.38 0.08
N PRO A 35 -11.92 -2.84 0.69
CA PRO A 35 -12.79 -3.85 0.08
C PRO A 35 -13.38 -3.41 -1.27
N GLU A 36 -13.82 -2.15 -1.40
CA GLU A 36 -14.37 -1.62 -2.65
C GLU A 36 -13.36 -1.67 -3.79
N LEU A 37 -12.13 -1.25 -3.52
CA LEU A 37 -11.04 -1.24 -4.51
C LEU A 37 -10.57 -2.66 -4.89
N THR A 38 -10.55 -3.56 -3.93
CA THR A 38 -9.93 -4.89 -4.12
C THR A 38 -10.93 -5.99 -4.48
N GLY A 39 -12.22 -5.77 -4.20
CA GLY A 39 -13.26 -6.81 -4.23
C GLY A 39 -13.09 -7.86 -3.13
N LEU A 40 -12.16 -7.67 -2.18
CA LEU A 40 -11.84 -8.65 -1.16
C LEU A 40 -12.84 -8.57 0.01
N ALA A 41 -13.45 -9.71 0.33
CA ALA A 41 -14.22 -9.88 1.55
C ALA A 41 -13.27 -10.33 2.68
N PHE A 42 -12.97 -9.43 3.62
CA PHE A 42 -12.17 -9.77 4.79
C PHE A 42 -13.02 -10.57 5.79
N SER A 43 -12.43 -11.60 6.40
CA SER A 43 -13.10 -12.47 7.38
C SER A 43 -13.43 -11.74 8.70
N LEU A 44 -12.67 -10.70 9.01
CA LEU A 44 -12.85 -9.83 10.17
C LEU A 44 -12.84 -8.37 9.69
N ALA A 45 -13.48 -7.50 10.47
CA ALA A 45 -13.40 -6.07 10.24
C ALA A 45 -11.93 -5.61 10.24
N LEU A 46 -11.59 -4.68 9.35
CA LEU A 46 -10.24 -4.12 9.31
C LEU A 46 -9.97 -3.30 10.57
N GLU A 47 -8.91 -3.68 11.27
CA GLU A 47 -8.46 -3.04 12.50
C GLU A 47 -7.17 -2.27 12.21
N PHE A 48 -7.11 -1.02 12.68
CA PHE A 48 -5.98 -0.13 12.46
C PHE A 48 -5.44 0.35 13.81
N GLN A 49 -4.13 0.25 14.02
CA GLN A 49 -3.45 0.92 15.13
C GLN A 49 -3.51 2.44 14.95
N ARG A 50 -3.18 2.90 13.74
CA ARG A 50 -3.18 4.30 13.32
C ARG A 50 -3.54 4.41 11.85
N ALA A 51 -4.24 5.49 11.49
CA ALA A 51 -4.46 5.88 10.11
C ALA A 51 -4.56 7.41 10.05
N HIS A 52 -3.78 8.04 9.17
CA HIS A 52 -3.77 9.50 9.04
C HIS A 52 -3.25 9.92 7.65
N ARG A 53 -3.53 11.17 7.28
CA ARG A 53 -2.97 11.79 6.08
C ARG A 53 -1.53 12.23 6.28
N ILE A 54 -0.78 12.21 5.20
CA ILE A 54 0.58 12.77 5.13
C ILE A 54 0.63 13.87 4.08
N GLY A 55 1.32 14.94 4.43
CA GLY A 55 1.47 16.13 3.63
C GLY A 55 0.79 17.35 4.26
N PRO A 56 0.95 18.53 3.65
CA PRO A 56 0.27 19.74 4.08
C PRO A 56 -1.25 19.61 3.94
N ILE A 57 -1.97 20.26 4.86
CA ILE A 57 -3.43 20.37 4.83
C ILE A 57 -3.77 21.49 3.85
N TYR A 58 -4.53 21.18 2.80
CA TYR A 58 -4.98 22.18 1.85
C TYR A 58 -6.41 22.62 2.15
N LYS A 59 -6.82 23.73 1.51
CA LYS A 59 -8.20 24.21 1.61
C LYS A 59 -9.11 23.23 0.86
N ALA A 60 -10.33 23.07 1.36
CA ALA A 60 -11.37 22.32 0.67
C ALA A 60 -11.50 22.81 -0.79
N ASP A 61 -11.81 21.88 -1.70
CA ASP A 61 -12.02 22.12 -3.13
C ASP A 61 -10.78 22.43 -3.97
N SER A 62 -9.57 22.19 -3.44
CA SER A 62 -8.32 22.30 -4.22
C SER A 62 -8.18 21.23 -5.32
N GLY A 63 -8.99 20.15 -5.26
CA GLY A 63 -8.82 18.97 -6.11
C GLY A 63 -7.53 18.20 -5.83
N MET A 64 -6.79 18.55 -4.76
CA MET A 64 -5.53 17.90 -4.45
C MET A 64 -5.73 16.48 -3.95
N LEU A 65 -4.85 15.61 -4.42
CA LEU A 65 -4.77 14.22 -4.01
C LEU A 65 -3.68 14.09 -2.96
N CYS A 66 -3.94 13.37 -1.87
CA CYS A 66 -2.96 13.14 -0.82
C CYS A 66 -2.78 11.65 -0.54
N THR A 67 -1.76 11.36 0.27
CA THR A 67 -1.47 10.00 0.74
C THR A 67 -2.06 9.81 2.13
N ILE A 68 -2.76 8.70 2.32
CA ILE A 68 -3.13 8.19 3.65
C ILE A 68 -2.16 7.07 4.00
N ILE A 69 -1.56 7.15 5.18
CA ILE A 69 -0.80 6.05 5.77
C ILE A 69 -1.66 5.38 6.83
N ALA A 70 -1.79 4.06 6.74
CA ALA A 70 -2.47 3.26 7.74
C ALA A 70 -1.60 2.09 8.20
N CYS A 71 -1.48 1.94 9.52
CA CYS A 71 -0.86 0.80 10.16
C CYS A 71 -1.97 -0.14 10.63
N PHE A 72 -2.01 -1.33 10.05
CA PHE A 72 -2.95 -2.38 10.45
C PHE A 72 -2.59 -2.90 11.83
N LEU A 73 -3.60 -3.35 12.57
CA LEU A 73 -3.40 -4.05 13.84
C LEU A 73 -2.89 -5.46 13.61
N ARG A 74 -3.29 -6.08 12.50
CA ARG A 74 -2.94 -7.46 12.14
C ARG A 74 -2.13 -7.47 10.86
N HIS A 75 -0.94 -8.03 10.93
CA HIS A 75 -0.06 -8.20 9.78
C HIS A 75 -0.75 -8.91 8.60
N GLU A 76 -1.55 -9.95 8.89
CA GLU A 76 -2.27 -10.73 7.88
C GLU A 76 -3.22 -9.86 7.05
N GLN A 77 -3.91 -8.90 7.68
CA GLN A 77 -4.83 -7.99 6.98
C GLN A 77 -4.07 -7.03 6.05
N ALA A 78 -2.89 -6.55 6.47
CA ALA A 78 -2.03 -5.74 5.61
C ALA A 78 -1.56 -6.54 4.38
N CYS A 79 -1.04 -7.75 4.57
CA CYS A 79 -0.61 -8.61 3.48
C CYS A 79 -1.75 -8.99 2.52
N GLN A 80 -2.93 -9.34 3.05
CA GLN A 80 -4.11 -9.63 2.24
C GLN A 80 -4.51 -8.42 1.40
N GLY A 81 -4.57 -7.23 2.02
CA GLY A 81 -4.90 -5.98 1.34
C GLY A 81 -3.91 -5.65 0.21
N ILE A 82 -2.61 -5.74 0.46
CA ILE A 82 -1.57 -5.50 -0.55
C ILE A 82 -1.63 -6.52 -1.68
N THR A 83 -1.80 -7.80 -1.35
CA THR A 83 -1.87 -8.87 -2.36
C THR A 83 -3.09 -8.69 -3.25
N ALA A 84 -4.24 -8.38 -2.66
CA ALA A 84 -5.47 -8.14 -3.41
C ALA A 84 -5.38 -6.86 -4.26
N ALA A 85 -4.76 -5.80 -3.73
CA ALA A 85 -4.51 -4.58 -4.49
C ALA A 85 -3.62 -4.83 -5.71
N ARG A 86 -2.53 -5.60 -5.56
CA ARG A 86 -1.68 -6.02 -6.69
C ARG A 86 -2.45 -6.86 -7.71
N ALA A 87 -3.32 -7.76 -7.25
CA ALA A 87 -4.15 -8.57 -8.15
C ALA A 87 -5.11 -7.72 -8.99
N GLN A 88 -5.58 -6.58 -8.45
CA GLN A 88 -6.37 -5.58 -9.17
C GLN A 88 -5.51 -4.55 -9.92
N GLY A 89 -4.18 -4.71 -9.94
CA GLY A 89 -3.25 -3.80 -10.61
C GLY A 89 -3.05 -2.45 -9.92
N LEU A 90 -3.52 -2.27 -8.68
CA LEU A 90 -3.47 -1.01 -7.92
C LEU A 90 -2.08 -0.66 -7.37
N ASP A 91 -1.02 -1.35 -7.80
CA ASP A 91 0.37 -1.06 -7.46
C ASP A 91 1.07 -0.17 -8.50
N SER A 92 0.51 -0.04 -9.71
CA SER A 92 1.02 0.81 -10.78
C SER A 92 0.41 2.22 -10.78
N MET A 93 1.20 3.21 -11.22
CA MET A 93 0.73 4.57 -11.52
C MET A 93 0.05 4.70 -12.88
N GLU A 94 0.32 3.80 -13.83
CA GLU A 94 -0.29 3.85 -15.16
C GLU A 94 -1.74 3.36 -15.11
N GLY A 95 -2.67 4.31 -15.07
CA GLY A 95 -4.10 4.06 -15.28
C GLY A 95 -4.97 3.96 -14.02
N ASN A 96 -4.37 3.90 -12.82
CA ASN A 96 -5.16 3.82 -11.59
C ASN A 96 -5.37 5.18 -10.93
N ALA A 97 -6.62 5.49 -10.61
CA ALA A 97 -6.97 6.67 -9.83
C ALA A 97 -6.47 6.60 -8.38
N ILE A 98 -6.33 5.39 -7.82
CA ILE A 98 -5.86 5.14 -6.45
C ILE A 98 -4.80 4.05 -6.51
N ARG A 99 -3.69 4.25 -5.81
CA ARG A 99 -2.61 3.27 -5.68
C ARG A 99 -2.46 2.81 -4.24
N VAL A 100 -2.21 1.53 -4.03
CA VAL A 100 -2.01 0.94 -2.71
C VAL A 100 -0.67 0.22 -2.70
N ALA A 101 0.20 0.56 -1.75
CA ALA A 101 1.52 -0.06 -1.64
C ALA A 101 1.96 -0.25 -0.19
N ALA A 102 2.81 -1.25 0.06
CA ALA A 102 3.41 -1.48 1.36
C ALA A 102 4.45 -0.38 1.69
N ASP A 103 4.60 -0.07 2.98
CA ASP A 103 5.65 0.80 3.47
C ASP A 103 6.94 0.00 3.67
N PHE A 104 7.95 0.27 2.85
CA PHE A 104 9.25 -0.38 2.96
C PHE A 104 10.28 0.60 3.56
N SER A 105 11.26 0.06 4.31
CA SER A 105 12.43 0.84 4.71
C SER A 105 13.22 1.31 3.49
N LEU A 106 14.09 2.31 3.67
CA LEU A 106 14.93 2.81 2.58
C LEU A 106 15.76 1.69 1.95
N GLU A 107 16.46 0.90 2.79
CA GLU A 107 17.27 -0.23 2.35
C GLU A 107 16.44 -1.26 1.55
N THR A 108 15.21 -1.53 2.00
CA THR A 108 14.32 -2.48 1.30
C THR A 108 13.86 -1.93 -0.04
N ASN A 109 13.54 -0.64 -0.11
CA ASN A 109 13.20 0.04 -1.37
C ASN A 109 14.37 0.03 -2.35
N GLU A 110 15.59 0.26 -1.88
CA GLU A 110 16.80 0.24 -2.72
C GLU A 110 17.03 -1.15 -3.31
N LYS A 111 16.97 -2.20 -2.49
CA LYS A 111 17.06 -3.60 -2.95
C LYS A 111 15.95 -3.94 -3.94
N GLN A 112 14.73 -3.49 -3.70
CA GLN A 112 13.63 -3.67 -4.65
C GLN A 112 13.91 -2.95 -5.97
N ARG A 113 14.42 -1.72 -5.95
CA ARG A 113 14.75 -0.96 -7.16
C ARG A 113 15.84 -1.65 -7.97
N GLU A 114 16.90 -2.12 -7.31
CA GLU A 114 17.98 -2.89 -7.95
C GLU A 114 17.43 -4.18 -8.59
N TYR A 115 16.60 -4.92 -7.87
CA TYR A 115 15.96 -6.11 -8.38
C TYR A 115 15.03 -5.81 -9.58
N LEU A 116 14.21 -4.75 -9.48
CA LEU A 116 13.33 -4.32 -10.56
C LEU A 116 14.12 -3.95 -11.82
N ALA A 117 15.32 -3.37 -11.69
CA ALA A 117 16.20 -3.05 -12.81
C ALA A 117 16.73 -4.30 -13.53
N LEU A 118 16.82 -5.45 -12.85
CA LEU A 118 17.25 -6.72 -13.43
C LEU A 118 16.10 -7.50 -14.10
N ARG A 119 14.84 -7.14 -13.87
CA ARG A 119 13.68 -7.87 -14.40
C ARG A 119 13.67 -8.03 -15.92
N PRO A 120 14.05 -7.03 -16.75
CA PRO A 120 14.12 -7.20 -18.19
C PRO A 120 15.07 -8.34 -18.58
N GLN A 121 16.27 -8.36 -18.00
CA GLN A 121 17.28 -9.41 -18.27
C GLN A 121 16.80 -10.79 -17.83
N LEU A 122 16.13 -10.88 -16.66
CA LEU A 122 15.55 -12.14 -16.20
C LEU A 122 14.42 -12.64 -17.12
N ARG A 123 13.62 -11.72 -17.69
CA ARG A 123 12.61 -12.06 -18.71
C ARG A 123 13.27 -12.59 -19.97
N ASP A 124 14.33 -11.94 -20.45
CA ASP A 124 15.04 -12.33 -21.67
C ASP A 124 15.67 -13.72 -21.51
N MET A 125 16.15 -14.05 -20.31
CA MET A 125 16.67 -15.39 -19.97
C MET A 125 15.58 -16.43 -19.68
N ASN A 126 14.29 -16.07 -19.80
CA ASN A 126 13.14 -16.91 -19.45
C ASN A 126 13.18 -17.48 -18.02
N ILE A 127 13.81 -16.74 -17.10
CA ILE A 127 13.87 -17.11 -15.68
C ILE A 127 12.58 -16.63 -15.03
N LYS A 128 11.87 -17.54 -14.34
CA LYS A 128 10.71 -17.15 -13.55
C LYS A 128 11.16 -16.33 -12.35
N PHE A 129 10.55 -15.17 -12.16
CA PHE A 129 10.87 -14.27 -11.06
C PHE A 129 9.58 -13.68 -10.47
N GLY A 130 9.64 -13.33 -9.20
CA GLY A 130 8.56 -12.66 -8.49
C GLY A 130 9.15 -11.76 -7.42
N LEU A 131 8.49 -10.63 -7.16
CA LEU A 131 8.79 -9.83 -5.98
C LEU A 131 8.31 -10.64 -4.77
N PHE A 132 9.13 -11.56 -4.29
CA PHE A 132 8.90 -12.17 -2.99
C PHE A 132 8.98 -11.03 -1.99
N GLU A 133 7.89 -10.74 -1.29
CA GLU A 133 7.97 -9.79 -0.19
C GLU A 133 9.08 -10.29 0.74
N LEU A 134 10.16 -9.52 0.84
CA LEU A 134 11.20 -9.67 1.85
C LEU A 134 10.64 -9.55 3.29
N ALA A 135 9.32 -9.42 3.43
CA ALA A 135 8.54 -9.52 4.65
C ALA A 135 8.00 -10.94 4.94
N ARG A 136 8.23 -11.96 4.11
CA ARG A 136 7.92 -13.37 4.43
C ARG A 136 9.16 -14.09 4.98
N MET A 137 9.68 -13.58 6.10
CA MET A 137 10.45 -14.31 7.12
C MET A 137 10.07 -13.78 8.50
#